data_AF-A0A9Q1HTN7-F1
#
_entry.id   AF-A0A9Q1HTN7-F1
#
_cell.length_a   1.000
_cell.length_b   1.000
_cell.length_c   1.000
_cell.angle_alpha   90.00
_cell.angle_beta   90.00
_cell.angle_gamma   90.00
#
_symmetry.space_group_name_H-M   'P 1'
#
loop_
_entity.id
_entity.type
_entity.pdbx_description
1 polymer ?
#
loop_
_entity_poly.entity_id
_entity_poly.type
_entity_poly.pdbx_seq_one_letter_code
_entity_poly.pdbx_strand_id
1 'polypeptide(L)'
;MRLFEATVTVLTLMTACVHADVQPQKDFDLQRFSGKWYRVGIAYDSPAFVQYRNKIRISMGVLTPLDNGNANMSMWSQKSNGCLSDVYIYEKTAVPGLFTYFSARHNRVKDITVVETDYTEYALVLKHKKMNREFTQVALYGRSQTVKPTILEKFREFALNHGFPKESILTPQLLDCCPSGQ
;
A
#
# COMPACT_ATOMS: atom_id res chain seq x y z
N MET A 1 -15.88 55.83 -35.69
CA MET A 1 -14.80 54.84 -35.55
C MET A 1 -14.83 54.33 -34.11
N ARG A 2 -15.46 53.18 -33.84
CA ARG A 2 -15.45 52.54 -32.52
C ARG A 2 -14.87 51.15 -32.71
N LEU A 3 -13.67 50.94 -32.17
CA LEU A 3 -12.95 49.68 -32.14
C LEU A 3 -13.68 48.71 -31.21
N PHE A 4 -13.97 47.50 -31.70
CA PHE A 4 -14.41 46.37 -30.88
C PHE A 4 -13.17 45.68 -30.34
N GLU A 5 -12.95 45.76 -29.02
CA GLU A 5 -11.97 44.95 -28.29
C GLU A 5 -12.59 43.56 -28.08
N ALA A 6 -12.03 42.54 -28.71
CA ALA A 6 -12.43 41.15 -28.52
C ALA A 6 -11.63 40.56 -27.35
N THR A 7 -12.27 40.39 -26.19
CA THR A 7 -11.68 39.69 -25.05
C THR A 7 -11.72 38.18 -25.26
N VAL A 8 -10.56 37.59 -25.56
CA VAL A 8 -10.37 36.14 -25.60
C VAL A 8 -10.25 35.63 -24.17
N THR A 9 -11.28 34.93 -23.69
CA THR A 9 -11.23 34.22 -22.41
C THR A 9 -10.61 32.83 -22.63
N VAL A 10 -9.36 32.66 -22.20
CA VAL A 10 -8.72 31.35 -22.15
C VAL A 10 -9.31 30.58 -20.97
N LEU A 11 -10.14 29.59 -21.27
CA LEU A 11 -10.70 28.68 -20.28
C LEU A 11 -9.57 27.72 -19.83
N THR A 12 -8.84 28.09 -18.79
CA THR A 12 -7.86 27.20 -18.16
C THR A 12 -8.63 26.03 -17.55
N LEU A 13 -8.65 24.89 -18.24
CA LEU A 13 -9.22 23.65 -17.72
C LEU A 13 -8.37 23.27 -16.50
N MET A 14 -8.84 23.63 -15.29
CA MET A 14 -8.30 23.04 -14.08
C MET A 14 -8.66 21.57 -14.15
N THR A 15 -7.71 20.75 -14.57
CA THR A 15 -7.76 19.30 -14.37
C THR A 15 -7.72 19.09 -12.87
N ALA A 16 -8.88 19.18 -12.22
CA ALA A 16 -9.03 18.66 -10.89
C ALA A 16 -8.63 17.19 -10.99
N CYS A 17 -7.52 16.82 -10.36
CA CYS A 17 -7.18 15.42 -10.14
C CYS A 17 -8.34 14.84 -9.32
N VAL A 18 -9.36 14.35 -10.01
CA VAL A 18 -10.33 13.45 -9.41
C VAL A 18 -9.52 12.21 -9.09
N HIS A 19 -8.93 12.18 -7.90
CA HIS A 19 -8.43 10.94 -7.33
C HIS A 19 -9.66 10.04 -7.29
N ALA A 20 -9.76 9.11 -8.25
CA ALA A 20 -10.81 8.12 -8.27
C ALA A 20 -10.82 7.46 -6.88
N ASP A 21 -11.99 7.37 -6.24
CA ASP A 21 -12.09 6.69 -4.95
C ASP A 21 -11.67 5.24 -5.15
N VAL A 22 -10.53 4.86 -4.55
CA VAL A 22 -9.96 3.54 -4.70
C VAL A 22 -10.91 2.52 -4.08
N GLN A 23 -11.44 1.64 -4.91
CA GLN A 23 -12.32 0.56 -4.49
C GLN A 23 -11.50 -0.70 -4.15
N PRO A 24 -11.97 -1.52 -3.19
CA PRO A 24 -11.36 -2.82 -2.95
C PRO A 24 -11.58 -3.79 -4.11
N GLN A 25 -10.74 -4.82 -4.18
CA GLN A 25 -10.86 -5.96 -5.07
C GLN A 25 -12.30 -6.49 -5.04
N LYS A 26 -12.90 -6.59 -6.23
CA LYS A 26 -14.24 -7.13 -6.38
C LYS A 26 -14.27 -8.59 -5.91
N ASP A 27 -15.34 -8.95 -5.20
CA ASP A 27 -15.59 -10.30 -4.69
C ASP A 27 -14.43 -10.81 -3.80
N PHE A 28 -13.86 -9.90 -3.00
CA PHE A 28 -12.71 -10.22 -2.14
C PHE A 28 -13.01 -11.37 -1.17
N ASP A 29 -12.21 -12.43 -1.26
CA ASP A 29 -12.23 -13.58 -0.37
C ASP A 29 -11.04 -13.54 0.62
N LEU A 30 -11.36 -13.35 1.91
CA LEU A 30 -10.38 -13.28 2.99
C LEU A 30 -9.65 -14.62 3.21
N GLN A 31 -10.32 -15.76 3.02
CA GLN A 31 -9.72 -17.07 3.23
C GLN A 31 -8.68 -17.36 2.14
N ARG A 32 -8.97 -17.02 0.88
CA ARG A 32 -8.00 -17.11 -0.22
C ARG A 32 -6.83 -16.13 -0.05
N PHE A 33 -7.08 -14.99 0.59
CA PHE A 33 -6.05 -13.99 0.88
C PHE A 33 -5.13 -14.38 2.05
N SER A 34 -5.52 -15.37 2.84
CA SER A 34 -4.78 -15.81 4.02
C SER A 34 -3.38 -16.36 3.70
N GLY A 35 -2.59 -16.52 4.76
CA GLY A 35 -1.27 -17.14 4.71
C GLY A 35 -0.15 -16.16 4.42
N LYS A 36 0.95 -16.71 3.91
CA LYS A 36 2.23 -16.02 3.78
C LYS A 36 2.26 -15.05 2.59
N TRP A 37 2.87 -13.89 2.83
CA TRP A 37 3.13 -12.83 1.87
C TRP A 37 4.51 -12.20 2.11
N TYR A 38 5.14 -11.69 1.06
CA TYR A 38 6.38 -10.91 1.12
C TYR A 38 6.09 -9.49 0.66
N ARG A 39 6.41 -8.47 1.45
CA ARG A 39 6.34 -7.08 0.99
C ARG A 39 7.53 -6.79 0.08
N VAL A 40 7.31 -6.90 -1.23
CA VAL A 40 8.32 -6.77 -2.29
C VAL A 40 8.36 -5.37 -2.90
N GLY A 41 7.38 -4.53 -2.62
CA GLY A 41 7.36 -3.12 -3.03
C GLY A 41 6.66 -2.22 -2.00
N ILE A 42 7.09 -0.97 -1.91
CA ILE A 42 6.47 0.05 -1.07
C ILE A 42 6.58 1.44 -1.69
N ALA A 43 5.46 2.16 -1.78
CA ALA A 43 5.43 3.58 -2.09
C ALA A 43 5.05 4.34 -0.82
N TYR A 44 5.96 5.19 -0.32
CA TYR A 44 5.72 5.99 0.88
C TYR A 44 6.57 7.27 0.91
N ASP A 45 5.90 8.42 0.88
CA ASP A 45 6.55 9.73 0.80
C ASP A 45 6.55 10.54 2.12
N SER A 46 6.37 9.88 3.27
CA SER A 46 6.50 10.57 4.57
C SER A 46 7.91 11.16 4.72
N PRO A 47 8.06 12.44 5.13
CA PRO A 47 9.36 13.04 5.42
C PRO A 47 10.19 12.24 6.43
N ALA A 48 9.54 11.72 7.48
CA ALA A 48 10.19 10.88 8.47
C ALA A 48 10.70 9.55 7.90
N PHE A 49 10.16 9.11 6.76
CA PHE A 49 10.56 7.87 6.09
C PHE A 49 11.77 8.02 5.17
N VAL A 50 12.08 9.23 4.69
CA VAL A 50 13.14 9.50 3.70
C VAL A 50 14.49 8.90 4.11
N GLN A 51 14.90 9.11 5.36
CA GLN A 51 16.17 8.61 5.91
C GLN A 51 16.26 7.07 6.02
N TYR A 52 15.14 6.36 5.89
CA TYR A 52 15.07 4.91 6.01
C TYR A 52 14.93 4.20 4.66
N ARG A 53 14.74 4.92 3.54
CA ARG A 53 14.50 4.33 2.21
C ARG A 53 15.56 3.31 1.80
N ASN A 54 16.82 3.63 2.06
CA ASN A 54 17.96 2.77 1.73
C ASN A 54 18.12 1.56 2.67
N LYS A 55 17.31 1.48 3.74
CA LYS A 55 17.36 0.40 4.74
C LYS A 55 16.19 -0.57 4.62
N ILE A 56 15.28 -0.33 3.69
CA ILE A 56 14.11 -1.20 3.51
C ILE A 56 14.57 -2.53 2.94
N ARG A 57 14.03 -3.60 3.52
CA ARG A 57 14.21 -4.99 3.10
C ARG A 57 12.86 -5.60 2.75
N ILE A 58 12.90 -6.66 1.95
CA ILE A 58 11.75 -7.53 1.72
C ILE A 58 11.43 -8.21 3.06
N SER A 59 10.28 -7.90 3.62
CA SER A 59 9.80 -8.45 4.89
C SER A 59 8.71 -9.49 4.64
N MET A 60 8.80 -10.64 5.30
CA MET A 60 7.75 -11.65 5.31
C MET A 60 6.63 -11.23 6.26
N GLY A 61 5.39 -11.54 5.90
CA GLY A 61 4.23 -11.48 6.78
C GLY A 61 3.28 -12.64 6.59
N VAL A 62 2.44 -12.88 7.58
CA VAL A 62 1.39 -13.91 7.57
C VAL A 62 0.09 -13.23 7.95
N LEU A 63 -0.91 -13.37 7.07
CA LEU A 63 -2.27 -12.93 7.34
C LEU A 63 -3.10 -14.12 7.81
N THR A 64 -3.65 -14.01 9.02
CA THR A 64 -4.48 -15.04 9.64
C THR A 64 -5.90 -14.50 9.81
N PRO A 65 -6.89 -15.02 9.06
CA PRO A 65 -8.30 -14.70 9.25
C PRO A 65 -8.78 -15.14 10.64
N LEU A 66 -9.75 -14.40 11.17
CA LEU A 66 -10.45 -14.70 12.41
C LEU A 66 -11.92 -15.02 12.11
N ASP A 67 -12.56 -15.82 12.96
CA ASP A 67 -13.95 -16.28 12.77
C ASP A 67 -14.96 -15.13 12.70
N ASN A 68 -14.64 -13.99 13.31
CA ASN A 68 -15.47 -12.80 13.28
C ASN A 68 -15.32 -11.98 11.97
N GLY A 69 -14.45 -12.39 11.04
CA GLY A 69 -14.14 -11.72 9.78
C GLY A 69 -13.00 -10.70 9.85
N ASN A 70 -12.42 -10.46 11.02
CA ASN A 70 -11.18 -9.70 11.16
C ASN A 70 -9.98 -10.54 10.67
N ALA A 71 -8.80 -9.94 10.64
CA ALA A 71 -7.56 -10.66 10.40
C ALA A 71 -6.41 -10.11 11.23
N ASN A 72 -5.44 -10.96 11.55
CA ASN A 72 -4.16 -10.54 12.11
C ASN A 72 -3.10 -10.58 11.01
N MET A 73 -2.37 -9.48 10.82
CA MET A 73 -1.20 -9.42 9.95
C MET A 73 0.05 -9.35 10.82
N SER A 74 0.79 -10.45 10.90
CA SER A 74 2.11 -10.48 11.52
C SER A 74 3.16 -10.13 10.47
N MET A 75 4.07 -9.21 10.76
CA MET A 75 5.18 -8.82 9.89
C MET A 75 6.50 -8.96 10.64
N TRP A 76 7.47 -9.65 10.06
CA TRP A 76 8.79 -9.85 10.67
C TRP A 76 9.82 -8.91 10.08
N SER A 77 10.66 -8.34 10.93
CA SER A 77 11.80 -7.55 10.50
C SER A 77 13.01 -7.71 11.41
N GLN A 78 14.21 -7.65 10.84
CA GLN A 78 15.45 -7.65 11.61
C GLN A 78 15.63 -6.29 12.28
N LYS A 79 15.85 -6.33 13.58
CA LYS A 79 16.24 -5.18 14.42
C LYS A 79 17.61 -5.45 15.03
N SER A 80 18.15 -4.46 15.74
CA SER A 80 19.43 -4.58 16.43
C SER A 80 19.47 -5.72 17.46
N ASN A 81 18.32 -6.09 18.04
CA ASN A 81 18.15 -7.14 19.03
C ASN A 81 17.66 -8.49 18.43
N GLY A 82 17.75 -8.67 17.12
CA GLY A 82 17.31 -9.88 16.44
C GLY A 82 16.02 -9.71 15.63
N CYS A 83 15.37 -10.81 15.31
CA CYS A 83 14.13 -10.78 14.54
C CYS A 83 12.94 -10.46 15.44
N LEU A 84 12.22 -9.37 15.15
CA LEU A 84 10.99 -8.99 15.85
C LEU A 84 9.79 -9.06 14.92
N SER A 85 8.64 -9.45 15.49
CA SER A 85 7.35 -9.46 14.79
C SER A 85 6.44 -8.34 15.30
N ASP A 86 5.94 -7.52 14.38
CA ASP A 86 4.83 -6.60 14.65
C ASP A 86 3.52 -7.29 14.25
N VAL A 87 2.51 -7.28 15.13
CA VAL A 87 1.17 -7.79 14.82
C VAL A 87 0.21 -6.62 14.64
N TYR A 88 -0.41 -6.55 13.46
CA TYR A 88 -1.44 -5.57 13.14
C TYR A 88 -2.81 -6.24 13.12
N ILE A 89 -3.75 -5.69 13.90
CA ILE A 89 -5.14 -6.16 13.94
C ILE A 89 -5.93 -5.42 12.86
N TYR A 90 -6.41 -6.16 11.87
CA TYR A 90 -7.24 -5.66 10.78
C TYR A 90 -8.69 -5.95 11.10
N GLU A 91 -9.43 -4.91 11.48
CA GLU A 91 -10.85 -4.98 11.80
C GLU A 91 -11.64 -4.92 10.50
N LYS A 92 -12.62 -5.83 10.35
CA LYS A 92 -13.48 -5.85 9.18
C LYS A 92 -14.33 -4.60 9.09
N THR A 93 -14.68 -4.22 7.87
CA THR A 93 -15.76 -3.26 7.61
C THR A 93 -16.96 -3.97 6.99
N ALA A 94 -18.01 -3.22 6.65
CA ALA A 94 -19.13 -3.75 5.88
C ALA A 94 -18.75 -4.10 4.42
N VAL A 95 -17.60 -3.63 3.93
CA VAL A 95 -17.15 -3.85 2.55
C VAL A 95 -15.98 -4.86 2.56
N PRO A 96 -16.12 -6.02 1.90
CA PRO A 96 -15.03 -6.98 1.75
C PRO A 96 -13.80 -6.35 1.11
N GLY A 97 -12.60 -6.70 1.60
CA GLY A 97 -11.33 -6.15 1.12
C GLY A 97 -10.99 -4.76 1.68
N LEU A 98 -11.89 -4.15 2.45
CA LEU A 98 -11.65 -2.92 3.22
C LEU A 98 -11.61 -3.23 4.72
N PHE A 99 -10.51 -2.86 5.35
CA PHE A 99 -10.26 -3.03 6.78
C PHE A 99 -9.91 -1.71 7.43
N THR A 100 -10.00 -1.66 8.76
CA THR A 100 -9.38 -0.61 9.58
C THR A 100 -8.32 -1.19 10.50
N TYR A 101 -7.32 -0.39 10.84
CA TYR A 101 -6.35 -0.75 11.88
C TYR A 101 -5.89 0.47 12.65
N PHE A 102 -5.50 0.27 13.91
CA PHE A 102 -4.86 1.31 14.69
C PHE A 102 -3.34 1.35 14.41
N SER A 103 -2.86 2.48 13.89
CA SER A 103 -1.44 2.70 13.63
C SER A 103 -0.76 3.32 14.85
N ALA A 104 -0.11 2.51 15.68
CA ALA A 104 0.65 3.00 16.84
C ALA A 104 1.65 4.12 16.48
N ARG A 105 2.39 3.97 15.36
CA ARG A 105 3.34 4.99 14.85
C ARG A 105 2.71 6.39 14.66
N HIS A 106 1.45 6.43 14.26
CA HIS A 106 0.76 7.69 13.92
C HIS A 106 -0.36 8.02 14.90
N ASN A 107 -0.48 7.23 15.98
CA ASN A 107 -1.53 7.33 17.00
C ASN A 107 -2.94 7.55 16.43
N ARG A 108 -3.33 6.78 15.39
CA ARG A 108 -4.64 6.94 14.73
C ARG A 108 -5.10 5.70 14.00
N VAL A 109 -6.42 5.58 13.83
CA VAL A 109 -7.04 4.59 12.94
C VAL A 109 -6.82 4.99 11.48
N LYS A 110 -6.51 3.99 10.65
CA LYS A 110 -6.38 4.12 9.20
C LYS A 110 -7.15 3.00 8.52
N ASP A 111 -7.65 3.28 7.33
CA ASP A 111 -8.20 2.28 6.43
C ASP A 111 -7.08 1.55 5.67
N ILE A 112 -7.38 0.31 5.28
CA ILE A 112 -6.57 -0.55 4.42
C ILE A 112 -7.50 -1.09 3.35
N THR A 113 -7.18 -0.81 2.09
CA THR A 113 -7.90 -1.29 0.93
C THR A 113 -7.02 -2.30 0.19
N VAL A 114 -7.46 -3.55 0.10
CA VAL A 114 -6.87 -4.51 -0.85
C VAL A 114 -7.39 -4.12 -2.22
N VAL A 115 -6.58 -3.38 -2.98
CA VAL A 115 -6.97 -2.78 -4.26
C VAL A 115 -7.15 -3.87 -5.31
N GLU A 116 -6.18 -4.78 -5.38
CA GLU A 116 -6.15 -5.82 -6.40
C GLU A 116 -5.37 -7.02 -5.89
N THR A 117 -5.86 -8.23 -6.16
CA THR A 117 -5.12 -9.46 -5.89
C THR A 117 -5.65 -10.61 -6.73
N ASP A 118 -4.74 -11.46 -7.19
CA ASP A 118 -5.07 -12.76 -7.78
C ASP A 118 -4.99 -13.90 -6.74
N TYR A 119 -4.73 -13.56 -5.47
CA TYR A 119 -4.53 -14.45 -4.32
C TYR A 119 -3.29 -15.34 -4.39
N THR A 120 -2.75 -15.63 -5.56
CA THR A 120 -1.73 -16.66 -5.79
C THR A 120 -0.37 -16.13 -6.17
N GLU A 121 -0.26 -14.93 -6.73
CA GLU A 121 1.02 -14.32 -7.10
C GLU A 121 1.26 -13.01 -6.35
N TYR A 122 0.25 -12.11 -6.29
CA TYR A 122 0.43 -10.78 -5.70
C TYR A 122 -0.81 -10.18 -5.05
N ALA A 123 -0.58 -9.12 -4.28
CA ALA A 123 -1.60 -8.21 -3.80
C ALA A 123 -1.08 -6.77 -3.78
N LEU A 124 -1.91 -5.85 -4.27
CA LEU A 124 -1.70 -4.41 -4.19
C LEU A 124 -2.58 -3.84 -3.10
N VAL A 125 -1.98 -3.20 -2.10
CA VAL A 125 -2.68 -2.73 -0.90
C VAL A 125 -2.42 -1.24 -0.70
N LEU A 126 -3.49 -0.45 -0.60
CA LEU A 126 -3.45 0.96 -0.25
C LEU A 126 -3.79 1.13 1.22
N LYS A 127 -2.99 1.88 1.97
CA LYS A 127 -3.27 2.29 3.34
C LYS A 127 -3.56 3.77 3.35
N HIS A 128 -4.63 4.17 4.03
CA HIS A 128 -5.10 5.54 4.16
C HIS A 128 -5.52 6.18 2.82
N LYS A 129 -6.67 5.78 2.29
CA LYS A 129 -7.20 6.20 0.98
C LYS A 129 -7.55 7.68 0.87
N LYS A 130 -7.62 8.41 1.98
CA LYS A 130 -7.80 9.88 2.00
C LYS A 130 -6.60 10.66 1.48
N MET A 131 -5.52 9.97 1.06
CA MET A 131 -4.34 10.57 0.44
C MET A 131 -3.74 11.71 1.26
N ASN A 132 -2.97 11.34 2.27
CA ASN A 132 -2.12 12.23 3.04
C ASN A 132 -0.65 11.79 2.95
N ARG A 133 0.24 12.73 2.63
CA ARG A 133 1.68 12.47 2.44
C ARG A 133 2.34 11.73 3.61
N GLU A 134 1.97 12.04 4.86
CA GLU A 134 2.54 11.41 6.05
C GLU A 134 1.98 10.01 6.31
N PHE A 135 0.74 9.75 5.90
CA PHE A 135 0.02 8.54 6.32
C PHE A 135 -0.19 7.49 5.23
N THR A 136 -0.17 7.89 3.97
CA THR A 136 -0.55 7.04 2.83
C THR A 136 0.59 6.16 2.41
N GLN A 137 0.30 4.89 2.19
CA GLN A 137 1.26 3.92 1.71
C GLN A 137 0.62 3.02 0.66
N VAL A 138 1.34 2.71 -0.40
CA VAL A 138 1.01 1.57 -1.27
C VAL A 138 2.02 0.47 -0.97
N ALA A 139 1.55 -0.75 -0.75
CA ALA A 139 2.40 -1.92 -0.58
C ALA A 139 2.08 -2.94 -1.67
N LEU A 140 3.12 -3.47 -2.29
CA LEU A 140 3.04 -4.64 -3.15
C LEU A 140 3.49 -5.85 -2.34
N TYR A 141 2.60 -6.83 -2.23
CA TYR A 141 2.88 -8.12 -1.65
C TYR A 141 2.98 -9.18 -2.74
N GLY A 142 3.95 -10.08 -2.62
CA GLY A 142 4.10 -11.28 -3.47
C GLY A 142 3.99 -12.56 -2.64
N ARG A 143 3.51 -13.65 -3.24
CA ARG A 143 3.60 -14.99 -2.60
C ARG A 143 5.03 -15.52 -2.54
N SER A 144 5.90 -14.97 -3.38
CA SER A 144 7.36 -15.16 -3.39
C SER A 144 8.09 -13.84 -3.18
N GLN A 145 9.40 -13.92 -2.92
CA GLN A 145 10.27 -12.74 -2.74
C GLN A 145 10.52 -11.98 -4.06
N THR A 146 10.26 -12.64 -5.18
CA THR A 146 10.32 -12.08 -6.53
C THR A 146 8.93 -12.16 -7.15
N VAL A 147 8.58 -11.16 -7.96
CA VAL A 147 7.34 -11.13 -8.74
C VAL A 147 7.67 -10.77 -10.19
N LYS A 148 6.74 -11.05 -11.11
CA LYS A 148 6.93 -10.76 -12.54
C LYS A 148 7.15 -9.26 -12.77
N PRO A 149 7.98 -8.86 -13.75
CA PRO A 149 8.18 -7.46 -14.10
C PRO A 149 6.88 -6.70 -14.38
N THR A 150 5.90 -7.35 -15.02
CA THR A 150 4.57 -6.77 -15.29
C THR A 150 3.80 -6.41 -14.02
N ILE A 151 3.97 -7.16 -12.93
CA ILE A 151 3.37 -6.87 -11.62
C ILE A 151 4.08 -5.67 -10.97
N LEU A 152 5.41 -5.58 -11.11
CA LEU A 152 6.18 -4.42 -10.62
C LEU A 152 5.78 -3.13 -11.34
N GLU A 153 5.61 -3.17 -12.66
CA GLU A 153 5.14 -2.02 -13.43
C GLU A 153 3.73 -1.61 -13.01
N LYS A 154 2.81 -2.56 -12.84
CA LYS A 154 1.47 -2.28 -12.31
C LYS A 154 1.51 -1.54 -10.96
N PHE A 155 2.36 -2.00 -10.03
CA PHE A 155 2.57 -1.32 -8.75
C PHE A 155 3.13 0.10 -8.91
N ARG A 156 4.12 0.29 -9.79
CA ARG A 156 4.74 1.60 -10.06
C ARG A 156 3.73 2.57 -10.68
N GLU A 157 3.02 2.14 -11.71
CA GLU A 157 1.98 2.93 -12.37
C GLU A 157 0.87 3.32 -11.39
N PHE A 158 0.40 2.37 -10.58
CA PHE A 158 -0.60 2.67 -9.56
C PHE A 158 -0.09 3.73 -8.58
N ALA A 159 1.13 3.60 -8.05
CA ALA A 159 1.68 4.59 -7.13
C ALA A 159 1.86 5.97 -7.79
N LEU A 160 2.36 6.03 -9.03
CA LEU A 160 2.52 7.29 -9.77
C LEU A 160 1.17 7.98 -10.02
N ASN A 161 0.15 7.22 -10.42
CA ASN A 161 -1.20 7.73 -10.65
C ASN A 161 -1.86 8.27 -9.38
N HIS A 162 -1.39 7.84 -8.20
CA HIS A 162 -1.82 8.33 -6.89
C HIS A 162 -0.87 9.38 -6.29
N GLY A 163 -0.03 10.00 -7.13
CA GLY A 163 0.78 11.15 -6.76
C GLY A 163 2.04 10.85 -5.95
N PHE A 164 2.46 9.58 -5.84
CA PHE A 164 3.74 9.26 -5.23
C PHE A 164 4.88 9.64 -6.19
N PRO A 165 5.90 10.39 -5.75
CA PRO A 165 7.04 10.70 -6.60
C PRO A 165 7.93 9.45 -6.77
N LYS A 166 8.66 9.37 -7.89
CA LYS A 166 9.41 8.17 -8.31
C LYS A 166 10.38 7.69 -7.24
N GLU A 167 11.08 8.61 -6.58
CA GLU A 167 12.04 8.36 -5.51
C GLU A 167 11.42 7.77 -4.23
N SER A 168 10.10 7.80 -4.12
CA SER A 168 9.34 7.27 -2.98
C SER A 168 8.74 5.90 -3.27
N ILE A 169 8.92 5.38 -4.49
CA ILE A 169 8.46 4.07 -4.95
C ILE A 169 9.65 3.11 -4.97
N LEU A 170 9.67 2.17 -4.04
CA LEU A 170 10.83 1.35 -3.73
C LEU A 170 10.53 -0.13 -3.91
N THR A 171 11.44 -0.83 -4.60
CA THR A 171 11.41 -2.29 -4.80
C THR A 171 12.67 -2.89 -4.18
N PRO A 172 12.68 -3.15 -2.85
CA PRO A 172 13.84 -3.69 -2.16
C PRO A 172 14.31 -5.00 -2.78
N GLN A 173 15.63 -5.21 -2.82
CA GLN A 173 16.24 -6.43 -3.39
C GLN A 173 16.76 -7.38 -2.30
N LEU A 174 17.00 -6.87 -1.09
CA LEU A 174 17.54 -7.64 0.02
C LEU A 174 16.42 -8.20 0.87
N LEU A 175 16.46 -9.51 1.09
CA LEU A 175 15.60 -10.19 2.05
C LEU A 175 15.97 -9.77 3.48
N ASP A 176 14.96 -9.67 4.33
CA ASP A 176 15.17 -9.58 5.76
C ASP A 176 15.52 -10.96 6.33
N CYS A 177 16.63 -11.08 7.07
CA CYS A 177 17.19 -12.37 7.51
C CYS A 177 16.41 -13.04 8.66
N CYS A 178 15.17 -12.63 8.87
CA CYS A 178 14.26 -13.26 9.81
C CYS A 178 13.89 -14.66 9.31
N PRO A 179 14.10 -15.73 10.09
CA PRO A 179 13.56 -17.04 9.74
C PRO A 179 12.06 -16.88 9.51
N SER A 180 11.58 -17.49 8.42
CA SER A 180 10.13 -17.54 8.17
C SER A 180 9.53 -18.17 9.41
N GLY A 181 8.58 -17.49 10.07
CA GLY A 181 7.96 -17.98 11.31
C GLY A 181 7.76 -19.49 11.24
N GLN A 182 8.41 -20.20 12.17
CA GLN A 182 8.18 -21.63 12.39
C GLN A 182 6.71 -21.88 12.70
#